data_AF-A0A4Q2X1I5-F1
#
_entry.id   AF-A0A4Q2X1I5-F1
#
_cell.length_a   1.000
_cell.length_b   1.000
_cell.length_c   1.000
_cell.angle_alpha   90.00
_cell.angle_beta   90.00
_cell.angle_gamma   90.00
#
_symmetry.space_group_name_H-M   'P 1'
#
loop_
_entity.id
_entity.type
_entity.pdbx_description
1 polymer ?
#
loop_
_entity_poly.entity_id
_entity_poly.type
_entity_poly.pdbx_seq_one_letter_code
_entity_poly.pdbx_strand_id
1 'polypeptide(L)'
;PSPAYTAIRATFAGLGAEGDAAWKTLLRDGYFAGSVYQAATPAARGDMSAPLVTTAPTKDSLEVIFATDASVYDGRWIDNGWLQEAPDPISKITWDNAALIAPKTAKELGIYDDIISPEPVSSMIGIDGVAMNKFAKVGPDGEGENRKQRMIKVEVNGQSLEIPVLISFGQAENTIIIPLGYGQGFNEHDELKRDTRNVAHVGQVGVNTGFNAYPLRTAGTQYFATGAKVSKTGKVYSVALTQEHSAMYGRALAREVSTMEDEKKGSFAAQLKDVAKQGNDSHAPPNVSLYKQVGSSTFHPGKDGKAQPLLSDPLHQWGMSIDLSSCTGCNSCLIACQAENNIPIVGKEQVARGREMHWIRMDRYFATQERYTDPADGKEKETPEWVRDNPALVPQPVACVQCESAPCETVCPVNATIHTEDGLNAMAYNRCIGTRYCANNCPYKARRFNYFDYNKRNPLISHNLYKGPFGEKQVGEAPHLQRNPNVTVRMRGVMEKCTYCVQRLKDSVIRQKRGQKQEALVAGKASTDMTVNEHTLRIPVDSVKVACQDACSAGAITFGNLLDGDKSVMVRSKHIERNYDLLQYIGTRPRTSYLARVKNPNPAMPDALFVGKATVHMA
;
A
#
# COMPACT_ATOMS: atom_id res chain seq x y z
N PRO A 1 -8.13 -37.49 22.04
CA PRO A 1 -7.23 -36.63 21.24
C PRO A 1 -7.31 -37.02 19.75
N SER A 2 -7.16 -36.06 18.83
CA SER A 2 -7.07 -36.39 17.39
C SER A 2 -5.85 -37.29 17.13
N PRO A 3 -5.93 -38.29 16.23
CA PRO A 3 -4.77 -39.09 15.82
C PRO A 3 -3.58 -38.22 15.38
N ALA A 4 -3.86 -37.10 14.71
CA ALA A 4 -2.82 -36.14 14.30
C ALA A 4 -2.14 -35.49 15.52
N TYR A 5 -2.90 -35.11 16.54
CA TYR A 5 -2.34 -34.56 17.78
C TYR A 5 -1.40 -35.57 18.46
N THR A 6 -1.82 -36.83 18.56
CA THR A 6 -1.01 -37.90 19.17
C THR A 6 0.28 -38.15 18.37
N ALA A 7 0.18 -38.22 17.04
CA ALA A 7 1.33 -38.43 16.16
C ALA A 7 2.35 -37.28 16.25
N ILE A 8 1.88 -36.02 16.17
CA ILE A 8 2.74 -34.84 16.30
C ILE A 8 3.44 -34.84 17.67
N ARG A 9 2.67 -35.11 18.73
CA ARG A 9 3.22 -35.15 20.09
C ARG A 9 4.29 -36.23 20.26
N ALA A 10 4.12 -37.39 19.62
CA ALA A 10 5.13 -38.45 19.61
C ALA A 10 6.42 -38.02 18.89
N THR A 11 6.31 -37.34 17.74
CA THR A 11 7.47 -36.82 17.01
C THR A 11 8.26 -35.80 17.84
N PHE A 12 7.58 -34.86 18.49
CA PHE A 12 8.24 -33.85 19.33
C PHE A 12 8.81 -34.42 20.62
N ALA A 13 8.23 -35.49 21.18
CA ALA A 13 8.86 -36.24 22.26
C ALA A 13 10.22 -36.80 21.84
N GLY A 14 10.33 -37.35 20.62
CA GLY A 14 11.60 -37.80 20.04
C GLY A 14 12.64 -36.71 19.77
N LEU A 15 12.21 -35.44 19.71
CA LEU A 15 13.09 -34.26 19.56
C LEU A 15 13.50 -33.63 20.90
N GLY A 16 13.07 -34.21 22.03
CA GLY A 16 13.42 -33.73 23.38
C GLY A 16 12.36 -32.84 24.04
N ALA A 17 11.16 -32.70 23.47
CA ALA A 17 10.02 -32.04 24.12
C ALA A 17 9.11 -33.07 24.82
N GLU A 18 9.69 -33.94 25.64
CA GLU A 18 8.95 -34.98 26.36
C GLU A 18 8.18 -34.41 27.55
N GLY A 19 6.97 -34.93 27.77
CA GLY A 19 6.11 -34.54 28.88
C GLY A 19 5.24 -33.30 28.63
N ASP A 20 4.25 -33.10 29.50
CA ASP A 20 3.24 -32.05 29.35
C ASP A 20 3.82 -30.64 29.46
N ALA A 21 4.83 -30.43 30.32
CA ALA A 21 5.42 -29.12 30.55
C ALA A 21 6.18 -28.62 29.30
N ALA A 22 7.05 -29.45 28.73
CA ALA A 22 7.80 -29.12 27.52
C ALA A 22 6.86 -28.91 26.32
N TRP A 23 5.84 -29.77 26.18
CA TRP A 23 4.81 -29.62 25.15
C TRP A 23 4.03 -28.29 25.29
N LYS A 24 3.64 -27.91 26.50
CA LYS A 24 2.96 -26.62 26.76
C LYS A 24 3.87 -25.43 26.48
N THR A 25 5.15 -25.49 26.86
CA THR A 25 6.13 -24.46 26.54
C THR A 25 6.31 -24.31 25.03
N LEU A 26 6.47 -25.41 24.30
CA LEU A 26 6.54 -25.42 22.83
C LEU A 26 5.31 -24.75 22.20
N LEU A 27 4.10 -25.13 22.64
CA LEU A 27 2.85 -24.55 22.13
C LEU A 27 2.70 -23.07 22.49
N ARG A 28 3.15 -22.66 23.68
CA ARG A 28 3.10 -21.26 24.14
C ARG A 28 4.05 -20.38 23.35
N ASP A 29 5.28 -20.85 23.14
CA ASP A 29 6.36 -20.07 22.52
C ASP A 29 6.29 -20.12 20.99
N GLY A 30 5.70 -21.18 20.42
CA GLY A 30 5.45 -21.33 18.98
C GLY A 30 6.62 -21.87 18.17
N TYR A 31 7.78 -22.12 18.79
CA TYR A 31 8.97 -22.71 18.16
C TYR A 31 9.75 -23.58 19.16
N PHE A 32 10.54 -24.52 18.64
CA PHE A 32 11.43 -25.36 19.46
C PHE A 32 12.85 -24.81 19.43
N ALA A 33 13.36 -24.32 20.56
CA ALA A 33 14.69 -23.71 20.61
C ALA A 33 15.83 -24.68 20.22
N GLY A 34 15.64 -25.99 20.41
CA GLY A 34 16.64 -27.01 20.09
C GLY A 34 16.72 -27.44 18.63
N SER A 35 15.87 -26.93 17.73
CA SER A 35 15.83 -27.36 16.31
C SER A 35 16.72 -26.55 15.37
N VAL A 36 17.72 -25.82 15.89
CA VAL A 36 18.62 -25.01 15.05
C VAL A 36 19.53 -25.94 14.23
N TYR A 37 19.57 -25.72 12.91
CA TYR A 37 20.51 -26.44 12.03
C TYR A 37 21.96 -26.10 12.41
N GLN A 38 22.82 -27.13 12.45
CA GLN A 38 24.25 -26.94 12.67
C GLN A 38 24.89 -26.27 11.46
N ALA A 39 25.77 -25.29 11.69
CA ALA A 39 26.51 -24.65 10.63
C ALA A 39 27.47 -25.65 9.97
N ALA A 40 27.35 -25.83 8.66
CA ALA A 40 28.30 -26.61 7.88
C ALA A 40 29.45 -25.72 7.40
N THR A 41 30.66 -26.27 7.31
CA THR A 41 31.82 -25.60 6.70
C THR A 41 32.17 -26.30 5.38
N PRO A 42 31.48 -25.99 4.28
CA PRO A 42 31.75 -26.63 2.99
C PRO A 42 33.09 -26.15 2.42
N ALA A 43 33.84 -27.06 1.79
CA ALA A 43 34.98 -26.67 0.96
C ALA A 43 34.49 -26.16 -0.40
N ALA A 44 34.97 -25.00 -0.83
CA ALA A 44 34.69 -24.48 -2.17
C ALA A 44 35.39 -25.36 -3.22
N ARG A 45 34.60 -26.01 -4.10
CA ARG A 45 35.15 -26.70 -5.27
C ARG A 45 35.28 -25.68 -6.40
N GLY A 46 36.51 -25.43 -6.86
CA GLY A 46 36.83 -24.44 -7.90
C GLY A 46 36.28 -24.75 -9.29
N ASP A 47 35.76 -25.96 -9.53
CA ASP A 47 35.36 -26.45 -10.84
C ASP A 47 33.87 -26.23 -11.19
N MET A 48 33.19 -25.32 -10.49
CA MET A 48 31.80 -24.99 -10.86
C MET A 48 31.78 -24.00 -12.05
N SER A 49 31.76 -24.53 -13.27
CA SER A 49 31.40 -23.74 -14.44
C SER A 49 29.88 -23.56 -14.47
N ALA A 50 29.41 -22.34 -14.19
CA ALA A 50 28.03 -21.99 -14.53
C ALA A 50 27.88 -22.02 -16.06
N PRO A 51 26.80 -22.61 -16.62
CA PRO A 51 26.54 -22.48 -18.04
C PRO A 51 26.42 -20.99 -18.40
N LEU A 52 27.33 -20.50 -19.23
CA LEU A 52 27.31 -19.14 -19.74
C LEU A 52 26.14 -18.99 -20.72
N VAL A 53 25.22 -18.08 -20.42
CA VAL A 53 24.30 -17.57 -21.44
C VAL A 53 25.14 -16.73 -22.40
N THR A 54 25.38 -17.23 -23.61
CA THR A 54 26.34 -16.61 -24.55
C THR A 54 25.73 -15.54 -25.45
N THR A 55 24.40 -15.45 -25.53
CA THR A 55 23.70 -14.52 -26.42
C THR A 55 22.81 -13.55 -25.65
N ALA A 56 23.08 -12.26 -25.78
CA ALA A 56 22.25 -11.20 -25.21
C ALA A 56 20.87 -11.13 -25.91
N PRO A 57 19.78 -10.80 -25.20
CA PRO A 57 18.46 -10.66 -25.79
C PRO A 57 18.39 -9.45 -26.73
N THR A 58 17.62 -9.59 -27.80
CA THR A 58 17.39 -8.55 -28.81
C THR A 58 15.90 -8.38 -29.07
N LYS A 59 15.49 -7.32 -29.77
CA LYS A 59 14.08 -7.09 -30.15
C LYS A 59 13.45 -8.26 -30.92
N ASP A 60 14.26 -9.03 -31.66
CA ASP A 60 13.82 -10.16 -32.49
C ASP A 60 13.92 -11.51 -31.73
N SER A 61 14.56 -11.51 -30.56
CA SER A 61 14.81 -12.66 -29.71
C SER A 61 14.81 -12.21 -28.24
N LEU A 62 13.60 -11.92 -27.74
CA LEU A 62 13.40 -11.39 -26.38
C LEU A 62 13.63 -12.48 -25.32
N GLU A 63 13.93 -12.03 -24.10
CA GLU A 63 13.91 -12.88 -22.91
C GLU A 63 12.58 -12.74 -22.16
N VAL A 64 11.95 -13.86 -21.82
CA VAL A 64 10.75 -13.90 -20.99
C VAL A 64 11.15 -14.37 -19.60
N ILE A 65 10.89 -13.53 -18.59
CA ILE A 65 11.14 -13.82 -17.18
C ILE A 65 9.82 -14.22 -16.52
N PHE A 66 9.82 -15.41 -15.93
CA PHE A 66 8.69 -15.96 -15.18
C PHE A 66 8.85 -15.60 -13.70
N ALA A 67 8.27 -14.47 -13.29
CA ALA A 67 8.32 -14.00 -11.92
C ALA A 67 7.17 -14.56 -11.09
N THR A 68 7.39 -14.81 -9.81
CA THR A 68 6.30 -15.03 -8.86
C THR A 68 5.62 -13.69 -8.56
N ASP A 69 4.29 -13.68 -8.54
CA ASP A 69 3.53 -12.49 -8.18
C ASP A 69 3.66 -12.17 -6.68
N ALA A 70 3.68 -10.88 -6.32
CA ALA A 70 3.84 -10.45 -4.93
C ALA A 70 2.64 -10.79 -4.03
N SER A 71 1.45 -10.93 -4.62
CA SER A 71 0.19 -11.21 -3.93
C SER A 71 -0.13 -12.71 -3.95
N VAL A 72 -0.17 -13.34 -5.14
CA VAL A 72 -0.64 -14.73 -5.29
C VAL A 72 0.49 -15.78 -5.37
N TYR A 73 1.75 -15.34 -5.40
CA TYR A 73 2.96 -16.16 -5.47
C TYR A 73 3.00 -17.08 -6.70
N ASP A 74 2.67 -18.36 -6.54
CA ASP A 74 2.60 -19.39 -7.58
C ASP A 74 1.15 -19.71 -7.98
N GLY A 75 0.17 -19.00 -7.43
CA GLY A 75 -1.25 -19.21 -7.67
C GLY A 75 -1.97 -20.01 -6.58
N ARG A 76 -1.26 -20.57 -5.59
CA ARG A 76 -1.93 -21.28 -4.49
C ARG A 76 -2.89 -20.41 -3.67
N TRP A 77 -2.73 -19.09 -3.76
CA TRP A 77 -3.56 -18.09 -3.06
C TRP A 77 -4.51 -17.33 -4.00
N ILE A 78 -4.76 -17.86 -5.22
CA ILE A 78 -5.61 -17.18 -6.20
C ILE A 78 -7.01 -16.86 -5.67
N ASP A 79 -7.52 -17.69 -4.75
CA ASP A 79 -8.84 -17.52 -4.14
C ASP A 79 -8.87 -16.61 -2.90
N ASN A 80 -7.79 -15.88 -2.63
CA ASN A 80 -7.74 -14.89 -1.56
C ASN A 80 -8.06 -13.48 -2.10
N GLY A 81 -9.28 -12.99 -1.82
CA GLY A 81 -9.73 -11.70 -2.33
C GLY A 81 -8.98 -10.49 -1.78
N TRP A 82 -8.40 -10.57 -0.57
CA TRP A 82 -7.53 -9.50 -0.05
C TRP A 82 -6.24 -9.38 -0.87
N LEU A 83 -5.66 -10.53 -1.26
CA LEU A 83 -4.44 -10.56 -2.07
C LEU A 83 -4.72 -10.16 -3.53
N GLN A 84 -5.86 -10.53 -4.09
CA GLN A 84 -6.26 -10.11 -5.44
C GLN A 84 -6.49 -8.60 -5.56
N GLU A 85 -7.14 -7.98 -4.56
CA GLU A 85 -7.38 -6.53 -4.55
C GLU A 85 -6.10 -5.74 -4.23
N ALA A 86 -5.12 -6.35 -3.55
CA ALA A 86 -3.88 -5.66 -3.20
C ALA A 86 -3.06 -5.35 -4.47
N PRO A 87 -2.73 -4.07 -4.71
CA PRO A 87 -2.06 -3.66 -5.94
C PRO A 87 -0.61 -4.11 -5.95
N ASP A 88 -0.16 -4.72 -7.05
CA ASP A 88 1.24 -5.09 -7.23
C ASP A 88 2.18 -3.89 -6.93
N PRO A 89 3.25 -4.07 -6.12
CA PRO A 89 4.10 -2.96 -5.70
C PRO A 89 4.69 -2.12 -6.84
N ILE A 90 4.93 -2.72 -8.02
CA ILE A 90 5.62 -2.10 -9.15
C ILE A 90 4.66 -1.61 -10.23
N SER A 91 3.63 -2.36 -10.58
CA SER A 91 2.70 -2.04 -11.67
C SER A 91 1.39 -1.43 -11.18
N LYS A 92 1.01 -1.68 -9.92
CA LYS A 92 -0.31 -1.36 -9.32
C LYS A 92 -1.50 -2.05 -9.98
N ILE A 93 -1.24 -3.13 -10.72
CA ILE A 93 -2.30 -4.01 -11.18
C ILE A 93 -2.92 -4.76 -10.00
N THR A 94 -4.23 -4.98 -10.10
CA THR A 94 -5.04 -5.78 -9.18
C THR A 94 -5.84 -6.78 -10.01
N TRP A 95 -6.21 -7.90 -9.40
CA TRP A 95 -7.05 -8.96 -10.00
C TRP A 95 -6.48 -9.70 -11.22
N ASP A 96 -5.41 -9.22 -11.85
CA ASP A 96 -4.81 -9.81 -13.05
C ASP A 96 -3.29 -9.72 -13.03
N ASN A 97 -2.66 -10.50 -13.92
CA ASN A 97 -1.30 -10.27 -14.38
C ASN A 97 -1.26 -9.62 -15.77
N ALA A 98 -0.12 -9.04 -16.11
CA ALA A 98 0.17 -8.48 -17.41
C ALA A 98 1.63 -8.78 -17.81
N ALA A 99 1.93 -8.72 -19.10
CA ALA A 99 3.30 -8.67 -19.60
C ALA A 99 3.88 -7.29 -19.31
N LEU A 100 4.88 -7.22 -18.46
CA LEU A 100 5.61 -5.99 -18.15
C LEU A 100 6.75 -5.82 -19.15
N ILE A 101 6.87 -4.64 -19.75
CA ILE A 101 7.89 -4.33 -20.75
C ILE A 101 8.51 -2.96 -20.52
N ALA A 102 9.81 -2.84 -20.81
CA ALA A 102 10.52 -1.57 -20.76
C ALA A 102 10.00 -0.58 -21.82
N PRO A 103 9.96 0.74 -21.54
CA PRO A 103 9.58 1.77 -22.51
C PRO A 103 10.32 1.66 -23.84
N LYS A 104 11.65 1.48 -23.81
CA LYS A 104 12.49 1.42 -25.01
C LYS A 104 12.19 0.20 -25.88
N THR A 105 12.05 -0.97 -25.27
CA THR A 105 11.67 -2.20 -25.99
C THR A 105 10.27 -2.08 -26.59
N ALA A 106 9.33 -1.45 -25.88
CA ALA A 106 8.01 -1.17 -26.44
C ALA A 106 8.06 -0.21 -27.65
N LYS A 107 8.96 0.77 -27.67
CA LYS A 107 9.19 1.66 -28.83
C LYS A 107 9.80 0.89 -30.00
N GLU A 108 10.80 0.04 -29.75
CA GLU A 108 11.45 -0.78 -30.78
C GLU A 108 10.49 -1.79 -31.42
N LEU A 109 9.55 -2.33 -30.64
CA LEU A 109 8.46 -3.19 -31.12
C LEU A 109 7.29 -2.41 -31.75
N GLY A 110 7.33 -1.08 -31.72
CA GLY A 110 6.28 -0.21 -32.26
C GLY A 110 4.93 -0.34 -31.52
N ILE A 111 4.92 -0.75 -30.25
CA ILE A 111 3.72 -0.90 -29.41
C ILE A 111 3.57 0.21 -28.35
N TYR A 112 4.58 1.06 -28.16
CA TYR A 112 4.60 2.05 -27.06
C TYR A 112 3.40 3.01 -27.05
N ASP A 113 3.12 3.64 -28.19
CA ASP A 113 2.02 4.61 -28.31
C ASP A 113 0.64 3.97 -28.09
N ASP A 114 0.52 2.69 -28.46
CA ASP A 114 -0.71 1.91 -28.29
C ASP A 114 -1.00 1.58 -26.81
N ILE A 115 0.02 1.60 -25.92
CA ILE A 115 -0.05 1.17 -24.52
C ILE A 115 -0.12 2.37 -23.55
N ILE A 116 0.60 3.46 -23.84
CA ILE A 116 0.71 4.60 -22.92
C ILE A 116 -0.57 5.45 -22.84
N SER A 117 -1.41 5.40 -23.88
CA SER A 117 -2.74 6.03 -23.90
C SER A 117 -3.83 4.95 -23.93
N PRO A 118 -4.15 4.29 -22.79
CA PRO A 118 -5.31 3.42 -22.74
C PRO A 118 -6.53 4.22 -23.18
N GLU A 119 -7.35 3.66 -24.07
CA GLU A 119 -8.46 4.37 -24.72
C GLU A 119 -9.24 5.23 -23.68
N PRO A 120 -9.32 6.56 -23.86
CA PRO A 120 -9.96 7.41 -22.87
C PRO A 120 -11.46 7.12 -22.88
N VAL A 121 -11.98 6.60 -21.77
CA VAL A 121 -13.42 6.43 -21.57
C VAL A 121 -13.95 7.47 -20.59
N SER A 122 -13.76 8.75 -20.89
CA SER A 122 -14.74 9.80 -20.57
C SER A 122 -14.37 11.11 -21.28
N SER A 123 -15.28 11.63 -22.11
CA SER A 123 -15.26 13.05 -22.48
C SER A 123 -15.93 13.84 -21.35
N MET A 124 -15.14 14.57 -20.55
CA MET A 124 -15.68 15.60 -19.67
C MET A 124 -14.91 16.91 -19.92
N ILE A 125 -15.59 17.84 -20.58
CA ILE A 125 -15.23 19.24 -20.89
C ILE A 125 -14.00 19.40 -21.78
N GLY A 126 -14.27 19.71 -23.06
CA GLY A 126 -13.26 20.04 -24.05
C GLY A 126 -12.63 21.41 -23.81
N ILE A 127 -11.30 21.44 -23.93
CA ILE A 127 -10.55 22.66 -24.23
C ILE A 127 -10.27 22.77 -25.75
N ASP A 128 -10.52 21.72 -26.54
CA ASP A 128 -10.08 21.68 -27.96
C ASP A 128 -11.21 21.52 -29.00
N GLY A 129 -12.45 21.93 -28.70
CA GLY A 129 -13.47 22.12 -29.74
C GLY A 129 -13.93 20.87 -30.52
N VAL A 130 -13.66 19.65 -30.04
CA VAL A 130 -14.12 18.40 -30.65
C VAL A 130 -15.50 18.01 -30.13
N ALA A 131 -16.37 17.58 -31.05
CA ALA A 131 -17.80 17.34 -30.92
C ALA A 131 -18.30 16.77 -29.58
N MET A 132 -19.44 17.31 -29.13
CA MET A 132 -20.16 16.88 -27.92
C MET A 132 -20.78 15.49 -28.06
N ASN A 133 -20.83 14.79 -26.91
CA ASN A 133 -21.67 13.63 -26.60
C ASN A 133 -21.36 12.30 -27.28
N LYS A 134 -20.34 11.60 -26.76
CA LYS A 134 -20.46 10.16 -26.52
C LYS A 134 -20.19 9.89 -25.04
N PHE A 135 -21.25 9.60 -24.28
CA PHE A 135 -21.08 9.03 -22.94
C PHE A 135 -20.18 7.79 -23.04
N ALA A 136 -19.37 7.54 -22.01
CA ALA A 136 -18.72 6.25 -21.84
C ALA A 136 -19.75 5.15 -22.11
N LYS A 137 -19.41 4.18 -22.98
CA LYS A 137 -20.29 3.03 -23.19
C LYS A 137 -20.64 2.44 -21.82
N VAL A 138 -21.92 2.18 -21.61
CA VAL A 138 -22.41 1.63 -20.35
C VAL A 138 -22.16 0.12 -20.39
N GLY A 139 -21.34 -0.37 -19.46
CA GLY A 139 -21.08 -1.79 -19.26
C GLY A 139 -22.33 -2.55 -18.79
N PRO A 140 -22.26 -3.89 -18.72
CA PRO A 140 -23.40 -4.75 -18.35
C PRO A 140 -24.00 -4.43 -16.97
N ASP A 141 -23.22 -3.79 -16.11
CA ASP A 141 -23.63 -3.38 -14.77
C ASP A 141 -24.41 -2.05 -14.73
N GLY A 142 -24.54 -1.35 -15.86
CA GLY A 142 -25.24 -0.06 -15.95
C GLY A 142 -24.34 1.15 -15.67
N GLU A 143 -23.01 0.96 -15.64
CA GLU A 143 -22.00 1.97 -15.33
C GLU A 143 -20.92 2.06 -16.43
N GLY A 144 -20.04 3.08 -16.43
CA GLY A 144 -19.08 3.30 -17.54
C GLY A 144 -18.09 2.15 -17.76
N GLU A 145 -17.72 1.87 -19.02
CA GLU A 145 -16.73 0.84 -19.40
C GLU A 145 -15.37 1.04 -18.69
N ASN A 146 -14.73 -0.06 -18.34
CA ASN A 146 -13.41 -0.07 -17.72
C ASN A 146 -12.31 0.35 -18.72
N ARG A 147 -11.18 0.82 -18.20
CA ARG A 147 -9.98 1.04 -19.03
C ARG A 147 -9.50 -0.28 -19.60
N LYS A 148 -9.21 -0.27 -20.90
CA LYS A 148 -8.72 -1.44 -21.62
C LYS A 148 -7.28 -1.24 -22.02
N GLN A 149 -6.50 -2.30 -21.94
CA GLN A 149 -5.12 -2.38 -22.41
C GLN A 149 -5.04 -3.24 -23.65
N ARG A 150 -4.10 -2.91 -24.53
CA ARG A 150 -3.80 -3.72 -25.72
C ARG A 150 -3.17 -5.04 -25.30
N MET A 151 -3.45 -6.08 -26.07
CA MET A 151 -2.87 -7.40 -25.87
C MET A 151 -1.78 -7.67 -26.90
N ILE A 152 -0.76 -8.40 -26.46
CA ILE A 152 0.31 -8.94 -27.31
C ILE A 152 0.25 -10.46 -27.29
N LYS A 153 0.76 -11.10 -28.34
CA LYS A 153 1.02 -12.53 -28.39
C LYS A 153 2.51 -12.75 -28.14
N VAL A 154 2.84 -13.49 -27.09
CA VAL A 154 4.19 -13.92 -26.74
C VAL A 154 4.36 -15.38 -27.14
N GLU A 155 5.34 -15.68 -27.98
CA GLU A 155 5.67 -17.03 -28.43
C GLU A 155 7.05 -17.42 -27.95
N VAL A 156 7.17 -18.50 -27.18
CA VAL A 156 8.44 -19.04 -26.67
C VAL A 156 8.31 -20.54 -26.40
N ASN A 157 9.38 -21.31 -26.58
CA ASN A 157 9.38 -22.77 -26.37
C ASN A 157 8.30 -23.53 -27.17
N GLY A 158 7.91 -23.03 -28.34
CA GLY A 158 6.84 -23.62 -29.16
C GLY A 158 5.42 -23.43 -28.62
N GLN A 159 5.27 -22.64 -27.55
CA GLN A 159 3.99 -22.29 -26.93
C GLN A 159 3.70 -20.80 -27.14
N SER A 160 2.43 -20.42 -27.10
CA SER A 160 2.02 -19.03 -27.26
C SER A 160 1.00 -18.59 -26.23
N LEU A 161 1.09 -17.34 -25.78
CA LEU A 161 0.16 -16.72 -24.84
C LEU A 161 -0.25 -15.33 -25.34
N GLU A 162 -1.55 -15.06 -25.37
CA GLU A 162 -2.07 -13.70 -25.52
C GLU A 162 -2.30 -13.08 -24.15
N ILE A 163 -1.71 -11.91 -23.88
CA ILE A 163 -1.74 -11.25 -22.56
C ILE A 163 -1.77 -9.71 -22.72
N PRO A 164 -2.46 -8.96 -21.85
CA PRO A 164 -2.34 -7.51 -21.80
C PRO A 164 -0.89 -7.10 -21.49
N VAL A 165 -0.47 -5.99 -22.05
CA VAL A 165 0.89 -5.45 -21.84
C VAL A 165 0.82 -4.14 -21.07
N LEU A 166 1.77 -3.94 -20.16
CA LEU A 166 1.95 -2.71 -19.38
C LEU A 166 3.41 -2.24 -19.45
N ILE A 167 3.59 -0.92 -19.49
CA ILE A 167 4.93 -0.33 -19.35
C ILE A 167 5.40 -0.46 -17.90
N SER A 168 6.61 -0.96 -17.73
CA SER A 168 7.32 -1.02 -16.46
C SER A 168 8.61 -0.22 -16.57
N PHE A 169 8.67 0.89 -15.85
CA PHE A 169 9.82 1.77 -15.84
C PHE A 169 10.95 1.19 -14.99
N GLY A 170 12.20 1.31 -15.44
CA GLY A 170 13.36 0.67 -14.80
C GLY A 170 13.47 -0.84 -15.05
N GLN A 171 12.68 -1.39 -15.97
CA GLN A 171 12.83 -2.76 -16.43
C GLN A 171 13.97 -2.88 -17.45
N ALA A 172 14.68 -4.01 -17.42
CA ALA A 172 15.72 -4.32 -18.39
C ALA A 172 15.20 -4.35 -19.84
N GLU A 173 15.99 -3.81 -20.76
CA GLU A 173 15.68 -3.81 -22.20
C GLU A 173 15.66 -5.24 -22.77
N ASN A 174 14.84 -5.46 -23.79
CA ASN A 174 14.66 -6.74 -24.49
C ASN A 174 14.18 -7.89 -23.59
N THR A 175 13.57 -7.55 -22.46
CA THR A 175 12.95 -8.51 -21.53
C THR A 175 11.44 -8.27 -21.40
N ILE A 176 10.71 -9.35 -21.14
CA ILE A 176 9.29 -9.33 -20.76
C ILE A 176 9.14 -10.09 -19.46
N ILE A 177 8.59 -9.45 -18.43
CA ILE A 177 8.29 -10.12 -17.17
C ILE A 177 6.81 -10.51 -17.18
N ILE A 178 6.52 -11.77 -16.92
CA ILE A 178 5.14 -12.27 -16.79
C ILE A 178 4.97 -12.89 -15.40
N PRO A 179 4.19 -12.26 -14.50
CA PRO A 179 3.86 -12.84 -13.21
C PRO A 179 3.07 -14.14 -13.35
N LEU A 180 3.44 -15.15 -12.57
CA LEU A 180 2.81 -16.47 -12.53
C LEU A 180 1.64 -16.53 -11.53
N GLY A 181 0.87 -17.60 -11.61
CA GLY A 181 -0.18 -17.94 -10.64
C GLY A 181 -1.61 -17.67 -11.10
N TYR A 182 -1.80 -16.90 -12.17
CA TYR A 182 -3.11 -16.52 -12.71
C TYR A 182 -3.64 -17.47 -13.80
N GLY A 183 -4.88 -17.25 -14.23
CA GLY A 183 -5.51 -17.96 -15.35
C GLY A 183 -5.89 -19.40 -15.05
N GLN A 184 -6.25 -19.70 -13.79
CA GLN A 184 -6.54 -21.08 -13.35
C GLN A 184 -7.94 -21.58 -13.79
N GLY A 185 -8.89 -20.70 -14.10
CA GLY A 185 -10.23 -21.08 -14.56
C GLY A 185 -11.04 -19.90 -15.09
N PHE A 186 -11.91 -20.15 -16.07
CA PHE A 186 -12.73 -19.13 -16.77
C PHE A 186 -14.18 -19.59 -16.91
N ASN A 187 -15.16 -18.75 -16.63
CA ASN A 187 -16.58 -19.08 -16.78
C ASN A 187 -17.25 -18.28 -17.93
N GLU A 188 -18.56 -18.41 -18.09
CA GLU A 188 -19.36 -17.73 -19.12
C GLU A 188 -19.28 -16.20 -19.08
N HIS A 189 -18.90 -15.62 -17.93
CA HIS A 189 -18.73 -14.18 -17.74
C HIS A 189 -17.34 -13.67 -18.10
N ASP A 190 -16.41 -14.53 -18.55
CA ASP A 190 -15.09 -14.09 -19.00
C ASP A 190 -15.21 -13.08 -20.17
N GLU A 191 -14.40 -12.01 -20.12
CA GLU A 191 -14.39 -10.95 -21.14
C GLU A 191 -13.91 -11.48 -22.50
N LEU A 192 -12.97 -12.43 -22.48
CA LEU A 192 -12.36 -13.01 -23.68
C LEU A 192 -13.04 -14.31 -24.13
N LYS A 193 -14.10 -14.75 -23.45
CA LYS A 193 -14.82 -16.02 -23.71
C LYS A 193 -13.87 -17.22 -23.82
N ARG A 194 -12.91 -17.27 -22.89
CA ARG A 194 -11.94 -18.38 -22.78
C ARG A 194 -12.60 -19.68 -22.33
N ASP A 195 -11.88 -20.76 -22.52
CA ASP A 195 -12.32 -22.14 -22.27
C ASP A 195 -12.72 -22.38 -20.81
N THR A 196 -13.91 -22.98 -20.62
CA THR A 196 -14.54 -23.19 -19.31
C THR A 196 -14.23 -24.51 -18.64
N ARG A 197 -13.38 -25.36 -19.24
CA ARG A 197 -13.05 -26.69 -18.70
C ARG A 197 -12.43 -26.70 -17.29
N ASN A 198 -11.77 -25.62 -16.87
CA ASN A 198 -11.02 -25.59 -15.59
C ASN A 198 -11.76 -24.93 -14.41
N VAL A 199 -13.02 -24.52 -14.55
CA VAL A 199 -13.76 -23.77 -13.50
C VAL A 199 -13.91 -24.56 -12.20
N ALA A 200 -14.05 -25.88 -12.26
CA ALA A 200 -14.36 -26.71 -11.10
C ALA A 200 -13.29 -26.70 -9.99
N HIS A 201 -12.08 -26.23 -10.28
CA HIS A 201 -10.93 -26.23 -9.36
C HIS A 201 -10.59 -24.85 -8.78
N VAL A 202 -11.34 -23.81 -9.15
CA VAL A 202 -11.08 -22.43 -8.73
C VAL A 202 -12.35 -21.85 -8.12
N GLY A 203 -12.20 -21.15 -7.00
CA GLY A 203 -13.29 -20.45 -6.34
C GLY A 203 -13.75 -19.19 -7.10
N GLN A 204 -14.74 -18.52 -6.51
CA GLN A 204 -15.35 -17.32 -7.09
C GLN A 204 -14.38 -16.13 -7.16
N VAL A 205 -13.32 -16.13 -6.35
CA VAL A 205 -12.33 -15.06 -6.34
C VAL A 205 -11.37 -15.22 -7.52
N GLY A 206 -10.84 -16.43 -7.73
CA GLY A 206 -9.82 -16.69 -8.75
C GLY A 206 -10.37 -16.92 -10.15
N VAL A 207 -11.67 -17.19 -10.31
CA VAL A 207 -12.26 -17.37 -11.65
C VAL A 207 -12.19 -16.06 -12.46
N ASN A 208 -11.87 -16.18 -13.75
CA ASN A 208 -11.69 -15.04 -14.69
C ASN A 208 -10.55 -14.07 -14.33
N THR A 209 -9.60 -14.48 -13.48
CA THR A 209 -8.44 -13.64 -13.10
C THR A 209 -7.21 -13.94 -13.94
N GLY A 210 -6.69 -12.91 -14.62
CA GLY A 210 -5.42 -12.94 -15.36
C GLY A 210 -5.28 -14.05 -16.42
N PHE A 211 -4.03 -14.47 -16.64
CA PHE A 211 -3.57 -15.27 -17.78
C PHE A 211 -2.56 -16.33 -17.33
N ASN A 212 -2.74 -17.57 -17.79
CA ASN A 212 -1.87 -18.68 -17.40
C ASN A 212 -0.58 -18.71 -18.23
N ALA A 213 0.53 -18.33 -17.62
CA ALA A 213 1.85 -18.33 -18.23
C ALA A 213 2.67 -19.61 -17.97
N TYR A 214 2.17 -20.55 -17.15
CA TYR A 214 2.87 -21.81 -16.89
C TYR A 214 3.17 -22.64 -18.16
N PRO A 215 2.30 -22.70 -19.18
CA PRO A 215 2.59 -23.44 -20.40
C PRO A 215 3.83 -22.94 -21.16
N LEU A 216 4.24 -21.69 -20.99
CA LEU A 216 5.46 -21.16 -21.63
C LEU A 216 6.75 -21.69 -20.98
N ARG A 217 6.66 -22.26 -19.78
CA ARG A 217 7.79 -22.78 -19.00
C ARG A 217 8.10 -24.22 -19.38
N THR A 218 9.38 -24.59 -19.32
CA THR A 218 9.83 -25.99 -19.43
C THR A 218 10.68 -26.37 -18.22
N ALA A 219 11.01 -27.66 -18.08
CA ALA A 219 11.95 -28.10 -17.04
C ALA A 219 13.36 -27.49 -17.20
N GLY A 220 13.76 -27.09 -18.41
CA GLY A 220 15.04 -26.42 -18.68
C GLY A 220 15.00 -24.89 -18.58
N THR A 221 13.81 -24.29 -18.62
CA THR A 221 13.60 -22.82 -18.64
C THR A 221 12.62 -22.40 -17.53
N GLN A 222 12.93 -22.81 -16.29
CA GLN A 222 12.00 -22.65 -15.17
C GLN A 222 11.78 -21.18 -14.77
N TYR A 223 12.79 -20.33 -14.87
CA TYR A 223 12.74 -18.94 -14.40
C TYR A 223 12.78 -17.93 -15.54
N PHE A 224 13.47 -18.24 -16.62
CA PHE A 224 13.49 -17.42 -17.83
C PHE A 224 13.63 -18.29 -19.07
N ALA A 225 13.17 -17.77 -20.21
CA ALA A 225 13.32 -18.38 -21.52
C ALA A 225 13.74 -17.32 -22.54
N THR A 226 14.72 -17.66 -23.39
CA THR A 226 15.23 -16.78 -24.45
C THR A 226 14.62 -17.15 -25.80
N GLY A 227 14.69 -16.25 -26.79
CA GLY A 227 14.20 -16.50 -28.14
C GLY A 227 12.72 -16.26 -28.33
N ALA A 228 12.11 -15.46 -27.43
CA ALA A 228 10.70 -15.14 -27.52
C ALA A 228 10.41 -14.15 -28.65
N LYS A 229 9.30 -14.37 -29.35
CA LYS A 229 8.77 -13.47 -30.38
C LYS A 229 7.48 -12.84 -29.93
N VAL A 230 7.31 -11.56 -30.26
CA VAL A 230 6.12 -10.78 -29.91
C VAL A 230 5.41 -10.29 -31.16
N SER A 231 4.10 -10.45 -31.20
CA SER A 231 3.25 -9.88 -32.26
C SER A 231 2.02 -9.20 -31.68
N LYS A 232 1.50 -8.19 -32.40
CA LYS A 232 0.26 -7.49 -32.06
C LYS A 232 -0.94 -8.39 -32.39
N THR A 233 -1.93 -8.47 -31.49
CA THR A 233 -3.14 -9.29 -31.71
C THR A 233 -4.36 -8.49 -32.17
N GLY A 234 -4.33 -7.16 -31.99
CA GLY A 234 -5.50 -6.28 -32.19
C GLY A 234 -6.56 -6.37 -31.07
N LYS A 235 -6.40 -7.30 -30.11
CA LYS A 235 -7.32 -7.47 -28.99
C LYS A 235 -7.02 -6.49 -27.86
N VAL A 236 -8.03 -6.26 -27.03
CA VAL A 236 -7.98 -5.43 -25.83
C VAL A 236 -8.58 -6.16 -24.64
N TYR A 237 -8.13 -5.83 -23.43
CA TYR A 237 -8.56 -6.46 -22.19
C TYR A 237 -8.68 -5.43 -21.07
N SER A 238 -9.72 -5.52 -20.24
CA SER A 238 -9.89 -4.62 -19.10
C SER A 238 -8.89 -4.93 -17.99
N VAL A 239 -8.16 -3.93 -17.51
CA VAL A 239 -7.24 -4.06 -16.36
C VAL A 239 -7.63 -3.09 -15.25
N ALA A 240 -7.42 -3.50 -14.00
CA ALA A 240 -7.70 -2.66 -12.84
C ALA A 240 -6.38 -2.15 -12.23
N LEU A 241 -6.14 -0.85 -12.37
CA LEU A 241 -4.99 -0.16 -11.77
C LEU A 241 -5.47 0.74 -10.63
N THR A 242 -4.82 0.67 -9.47
CA THR A 242 -5.15 1.58 -8.35
C THR A 242 -4.45 2.93 -8.45
N GLN A 243 -3.48 3.07 -9.34
CA GLN A 243 -2.70 4.29 -9.52
C GLN A 243 -2.51 4.58 -11.01
N GLU A 244 -2.82 5.80 -11.42
CA GLU A 244 -2.78 6.21 -12.82
C GLU A 244 -1.52 7.01 -13.16
N HIS A 245 -1.08 7.86 -12.24
CA HIS A 245 0.10 8.69 -12.40
C HIS A 245 1.33 7.97 -11.87
N SER A 246 2.37 7.88 -12.70
CA SER A 246 3.60 7.16 -12.35
C SER A 246 4.71 8.06 -11.79
N ALA A 247 4.64 9.38 -12.01
CA ALA A 247 5.65 10.35 -11.59
C ALA A 247 5.08 11.38 -10.60
N MET A 248 5.97 12.08 -9.90
CA MET A 248 5.59 13.14 -8.94
C MET A 248 5.20 14.48 -9.61
N TYR A 249 5.59 14.68 -10.88
CA TYR A 249 5.40 15.93 -11.65
C TYR A 249 5.91 17.18 -10.91
N GLY A 250 7.16 17.14 -10.46
CA GLY A 250 7.81 18.26 -9.78
C GLY A 250 7.39 18.50 -8.32
N ARG A 251 6.52 17.64 -7.74
CA ARG A 251 6.11 17.74 -6.33
C ARG A 251 7.01 16.87 -5.44
N ALA A 252 7.62 17.44 -4.41
CA ALA A 252 8.44 16.68 -3.45
C ALA A 252 7.59 15.91 -2.41
N LEU A 253 6.80 14.91 -2.87
CA LEU A 253 5.91 14.10 -2.05
C LEU A 253 6.66 13.04 -1.21
N ALA A 254 7.45 12.20 -1.89
CA ALA A 254 8.31 11.19 -1.30
C ALA A 254 9.76 11.68 -1.39
N ARG A 255 10.28 12.23 -0.29
CA ARG A 255 11.57 12.94 -0.30
C ARG A 255 12.74 11.98 -0.21
N GLU A 256 13.77 12.23 -1.00
CA GLU A 256 15.05 11.53 -0.95
C GLU A 256 16.21 12.51 -0.70
N VAL A 257 17.28 12.00 -0.12
CA VAL A 257 18.59 12.66 0.01
C VAL A 257 19.69 11.66 -0.31
N SER A 258 20.86 12.15 -0.74
CA SER A 258 22.01 11.31 -1.05
C SER A 258 23.14 11.54 -0.03
N THR A 259 23.92 10.51 0.27
CA THR A 259 25.17 10.67 1.06
C THR A 259 26.27 11.36 0.27
N MET A 260 26.17 11.39 -1.06
CA MET A 260 27.07 12.15 -1.92
C MET A 260 26.76 13.64 -1.87
N GLU A 261 27.80 14.44 -2.11
CA GLU A 261 27.66 15.89 -2.23
C GLU A 261 26.79 16.25 -3.43
N ASP A 262 25.95 17.26 -3.23
CA ASP A 262 25.13 17.84 -4.27
C ASP A 262 25.60 19.26 -4.60
N GLU A 263 25.64 19.61 -5.88
CA GLU A 263 26.20 20.90 -6.31
C GLU A 263 25.33 22.09 -5.93
N LYS A 264 24.00 21.91 -5.85
CA LYS A 264 23.05 22.98 -5.50
C LYS A 264 22.70 22.97 -4.02
N LYS A 265 22.73 21.80 -3.37
CA LYS A 265 22.28 21.60 -1.98
C LYS A 265 23.40 21.24 -1.00
N GLY A 266 24.63 21.08 -1.48
CA GLY A 266 25.83 20.88 -0.67
C GLY A 266 25.97 19.48 -0.08
N SER A 267 26.73 19.41 1.03
CA SER A 267 27.00 18.18 1.76
C SER A 267 25.73 17.45 2.24
N PHE A 268 25.86 16.16 2.56
CA PHE A 268 24.78 15.36 3.15
C PHE A 268 24.10 16.05 4.36
N ALA A 269 24.88 16.69 5.24
CA ALA A 269 24.34 17.41 6.40
C ALA A 269 23.51 18.65 6.00
N ALA A 270 23.87 19.32 4.91
CA ALA A 270 23.08 20.43 4.36
C ALA A 270 21.77 19.91 3.74
N GLN A 271 21.85 18.82 2.96
CA GLN A 271 20.69 18.17 2.37
C GLN A 271 19.67 17.72 3.43
N LEU A 272 20.14 17.16 4.56
CA LEU A 272 19.29 16.74 5.67
C LEU A 272 18.48 17.90 6.27
N LYS A 273 19.14 19.05 6.50
CA LYS A 273 18.49 20.25 7.06
C LYS A 273 17.43 20.84 6.14
N ASP A 274 17.60 20.67 4.83
CA ASP A 274 16.68 21.18 3.82
C ASP A 274 15.53 20.22 3.49
N VAL A 275 15.50 19.00 4.06
CA VAL A 275 14.45 18.01 3.78
C VAL A 275 13.06 18.61 3.99
N ALA A 276 12.83 19.35 5.07
CA ALA A 276 11.53 19.96 5.36
C ALA A 276 11.10 21.00 4.30
N LYS A 277 12.06 21.61 3.58
CA LYS A 277 11.86 22.70 2.63
C LYS A 277 12.01 22.26 1.16
N GLN A 278 11.87 20.96 0.85
CA GLN A 278 11.92 20.50 -0.55
C GLN A 278 10.57 20.68 -1.27
N GLY A 279 10.62 20.94 -2.59
CA GLY A 279 9.45 21.17 -3.44
C GLY A 279 8.67 22.42 -3.03
N ASN A 280 7.34 22.38 -3.20
CA ASN A 280 6.43 23.49 -2.89
C ASN A 280 6.59 24.10 -1.47
N ASP A 281 7.09 23.32 -0.50
CA ASP A 281 7.36 23.82 0.86
C ASP A 281 8.54 24.82 0.90
N SER A 282 9.39 24.86 -0.13
CA SER A 282 10.49 25.81 -0.30
C SER A 282 10.00 27.24 -0.55
N HIS A 283 8.86 27.36 -1.24
CA HIS A 283 8.25 28.61 -1.67
C HIS A 283 7.09 29.06 -0.77
N ALA A 284 6.65 28.19 0.14
CA ALA A 284 5.54 28.48 1.02
C ALA A 284 5.97 29.37 2.19
N PRO A 285 5.26 30.49 2.45
CA PRO A 285 5.47 31.24 3.68
C PRO A 285 5.09 30.39 4.91
N PRO A 286 5.57 30.75 6.11
CA PRO A 286 5.13 30.09 7.33
C PRO A 286 3.61 30.09 7.45
N ASN A 287 3.02 28.92 7.73
CA ASN A 287 1.58 28.80 7.88
C ASN A 287 1.09 29.57 9.10
N VAL A 288 0.27 30.60 8.85
CA VAL A 288 -0.43 31.35 9.90
C VAL A 288 -1.89 30.91 9.90
N SER A 289 -2.30 30.13 10.91
CA SER A 289 -3.71 29.77 11.09
C SER A 289 -4.47 30.95 11.69
N LEU A 290 -5.55 31.37 11.02
CA LEU A 290 -6.51 32.33 11.58
C LEU A 290 -7.31 31.71 12.73
N TYR A 291 -7.51 30.39 12.68
CA TYR A 291 -8.17 29.64 13.75
C TYR A 291 -7.13 29.30 14.81
N LYS A 292 -7.17 30.04 15.93
CA LYS A 292 -6.44 29.69 17.14
C LYS A 292 -7.24 28.61 17.87
N GLN A 293 -6.59 27.52 18.27
CA GLN A 293 -7.19 26.53 19.16
C GLN A 293 -7.30 27.13 20.57
N VAL A 294 -8.24 28.05 20.74
CA VAL A 294 -8.64 28.57 22.05
C VAL A 294 -9.74 27.68 22.59
N GLY A 295 -9.61 27.28 23.85
CA GLY A 295 -10.67 26.57 24.54
C GLY A 295 -11.95 27.42 24.65
N SER A 296 -13.05 26.79 25.05
CA SER A 296 -14.26 27.50 25.43
C SER A 296 -14.55 27.25 26.90
N SER A 297 -14.71 28.30 27.72
CA SER A 297 -15.21 28.16 29.09
C SER A 297 -16.66 27.67 29.14
N THR A 298 -17.40 27.81 28.04
CA THR A 298 -18.81 27.40 27.93
C THR A 298 -18.93 25.96 27.45
N PHE A 299 -18.13 25.55 26.45
CA PHE A 299 -18.23 24.22 25.83
C PHE A 299 -17.16 23.23 26.33
N HIS A 300 -16.02 23.70 26.82
CA HIS A 300 -14.89 22.91 27.35
C HIS A 300 -14.27 23.54 28.62
N PRO A 301 -15.05 23.74 29.70
CA PRO A 301 -14.48 24.20 30.97
C PRO A 301 -13.58 23.11 31.56
N GLY A 302 -12.35 23.48 31.88
CA GLY A 302 -11.48 22.69 32.74
C GLY A 302 -12.07 22.55 34.14
N LYS A 303 -11.49 21.65 34.95
CA LYS A 303 -11.92 21.46 36.35
C LYS A 303 -11.84 22.74 37.20
N ASP A 304 -11.05 23.72 36.76
CA ASP A 304 -10.87 25.05 37.34
C ASP A 304 -11.77 26.13 36.70
N GLY A 305 -12.69 25.75 35.82
CA GLY A 305 -13.58 26.67 35.09
C GLY A 305 -12.90 27.43 33.94
N LYS A 306 -11.61 27.20 33.68
CA LYS A 306 -10.88 27.85 32.59
C LYS A 306 -11.07 27.12 31.27
N ALA A 307 -11.03 27.87 30.17
CA ALA A 307 -11.12 27.32 28.82
C ALA A 307 -9.96 26.34 28.53
N GLN A 308 -10.27 25.07 28.30
CA GLN A 308 -9.29 24.06 27.86
C GLN A 308 -9.30 23.92 26.33
N PRO A 309 -8.14 23.76 25.66
CA PRO A 309 -8.08 23.54 24.21
C PRO A 309 -8.89 22.31 23.78
N LEU A 310 -9.30 22.27 22.51
CA LEU A 310 -10.04 21.13 21.93
C LEU A 310 -9.22 19.82 21.92
N LEU A 311 -7.89 19.96 21.88
CA LEU A 311 -6.90 18.88 22.02
C LEU A 311 -6.34 18.97 23.44
N SER A 312 -6.97 18.29 24.39
CA SER A 312 -6.68 18.47 25.82
C SER A 312 -6.57 17.19 26.61
N ASP A 313 -6.58 16.00 25.99
CA ASP A 313 -6.30 14.77 26.73
C ASP A 313 -4.86 14.81 27.28
N PRO A 314 -4.67 14.92 28.62
CA PRO A 314 -3.35 15.03 29.23
C PRO A 314 -2.63 13.68 29.29
N LEU A 315 -3.32 12.57 28.98
CA LEU A 315 -2.79 11.22 29.04
C LEU A 315 -2.31 10.73 27.68
N HIS A 316 -3.09 10.99 26.63
CA HIS A 316 -2.88 10.39 25.32
C HIS A 316 -2.96 11.42 24.19
N GLN A 317 -1.92 11.52 23.38
CA GLN A 317 -1.90 12.24 22.11
C GLN A 317 -1.25 11.36 21.06
N TRP A 318 -2.03 10.76 20.17
CA TRP A 318 -1.50 9.73 19.26
C TRP A 318 -0.78 10.33 18.05
N GLY A 319 0.32 9.70 17.64
CA GLY A 319 1.10 10.09 16.46
C GLY A 319 1.74 8.91 15.75
N MET A 320 2.16 9.14 14.51
CA MET A 320 2.81 8.13 13.68
C MET A 320 4.02 8.73 12.95
N SER A 321 5.06 7.93 12.75
CA SER A 321 6.19 8.26 11.88
C SER A 321 6.49 7.08 10.97
N ILE A 322 6.74 7.37 9.68
CA ILE A 322 6.99 6.35 8.65
C ILE A 322 8.38 6.58 8.04
N ASP A 323 9.27 5.60 8.16
CA ASP A 323 10.60 5.64 7.56
C ASP A 323 10.60 5.12 6.12
N LEU A 324 10.77 6.04 5.16
CA LEU A 324 10.84 5.69 3.74
C LEU A 324 12.18 5.04 3.35
N SER A 325 13.23 5.12 4.18
CA SER A 325 14.47 4.39 3.94
C SER A 325 14.30 2.89 4.11
N SER A 326 13.47 2.50 5.09
CA SER A 326 13.20 1.10 5.43
C SER A 326 12.00 0.54 4.66
N CYS A 327 11.09 1.40 4.17
CA CYS A 327 9.92 0.96 3.43
C CYS A 327 10.29 0.42 2.04
N THR A 328 9.98 -0.86 1.78
CA THR A 328 10.20 -1.51 0.48
C THR A 328 8.94 -1.56 -0.40
N GLY A 329 7.79 -1.13 0.11
CA GLY A 329 6.52 -1.18 -0.63
C GLY A 329 5.82 -2.54 -0.64
N CYS A 330 6.10 -3.43 0.32
CA CYS A 330 5.61 -4.83 0.36
C CYS A 330 4.09 -5.04 0.54
N ASN A 331 3.28 -3.99 0.69
CA ASN A 331 1.83 -4.05 0.96
C ASN A 331 1.35 -4.81 2.21
N SER A 332 2.21 -5.37 3.05
CA SER A 332 1.79 -6.07 4.27
C SER A 332 0.97 -5.16 5.20
N CYS A 333 1.30 -3.86 5.26
CA CYS A 333 0.55 -2.87 6.01
C CYS A 333 -0.88 -2.63 5.48
N LEU A 334 -1.09 -2.78 4.17
CA LEU A 334 -2.39 -2.65 3.51
C LEU A 334 -3.29 -3.84 3.85
N ILE A 335 -2.79 -5.06 3.66
CA ILE A 335 -3.52 -6.28 4.00
C ILE A 335 -3.87 -6.33 5.49
N ALA A 336 -2.92 -5.99 6.36
CA ALA A 336 -3.18 -5.96 7.80
C ALA A 336 -4.23 -4.91 8.18
N CYS A 337 -4.25 -3.76 7.51
CA CYS A 337 -5.29 -2.75 7.72
C CYS A 337 -6.66 -3.27 7.28
N GLN A 338 -6.73 -3.97 6.16
CA GLN A 338 -7.95 -4.57 5.62
C GLN A 338 -8.51 -5.65 6.55
N ALA A 339 -7.68 -6.58 7.01
CA ALA A 339 -8.05 -7.64 7.94
C ALA A 339 -8.48 -7.09 9.31
N GLU A 340 -7.72 -6.15 9.87
CA GLU A 340 -8.00 -5.61 11.21
C GLU A 340 -9.28 -4.77 11.24
N ASN A 341 -9.51 -3.96 10.19
CA ASN A 341 -10.56 -2.95 10.19
C ASN A 341 -11.77 -3.34 9.35
N ASN A 342 -11.98 -4.63 9.05
CA ASN A 342 -13.15 -5.11 8.28
C ASN A 342 -13.35 -4.34 6.96
N ILE A 343 -12.27 -3.96 6.26
CA ILE A 343 -12.38 -3.26 4.98
C ILE A 343 -12.91 -4.26 3.95
N PRO A 344 -14.01 -3.95 3.25
CA PRO A 344 -14.59 -4.87 2.28
C PRO A 344 -13.65 -5.06 1.09
N ILE A 345 -13.76 -6.24 0.46
CA ILE A 345 -13.10 -6.51 -0.83
C ILE A 345 -13.89 -5.83 -1.94
N VAL A 346 -13.20 -5.19 -2.88
CA VAL A 346 -13.80 -4.56 -4.06
C VAL A 346 -13.38 -5.31 -5.32
N GLY A 347 -14.37 -5.77 -6.11
CA GLY A 347 -14.12 -6.50 -7.36
C GLY A 347 -13.45 -5.65 -8.45
N LYS A 348 -12.79 -6.33 -9.39
CA LYS A 348 -12.02 -5.76 -10.51
C LYS A 348 -12.68 -4.56 -11.20
N GLU A 349 -13.95 -4.69 -11.58
CA GLU A 349 -14.69 -3.63 -12.30
C GLU A 349 -14.79 -2.33 -11.49
N GLN A 350 -14.96 -2.43 -10.18
CA GLN A 350 -15.09 -1.25 -9.32
C GLN A 350 -13.72 -0.65 -8.98
N VAL A 351 -12.68 -1.48 -8.84
CA VAL A 351 -11.29 -1.00 -8.69
C VAL A 351 -10.85 -0.24 -9.94
N ALA A 352 -11.17 -0.74 -11.14
CA ALA A 352 -10.86 -0.06 -12.41
C ALA A 352 -11.51 1.33 -12.53
N ARG A 353 -12.53 1.64 -11.71
CA ARG A 353 -13.20 2.94 -11.62
C ARG A 353 -12.70 3.80 -10.45
N GLY A 354 -11.61 3.41 -9.78
CA GLY A 354 -11.03 4.12 -8.64
C GLY A 354 -11.87 4.06 -7.36
N ARG A 355 -12.65 2.98 -7.18
CA ARG A 355 -13.53 2.77 -6.02
C ARG A 355 -12.96 1.77 -5.00
N GLU A 356 -11.64 1.55 -5.01
CA GLU A 356 -10.95 0.69 -4.04
C GLU A 356 -11.08 1.22 -2.61
N MET A 357 -11.18 0.32 -1.63
CA MET A 357 -11.49 0.68 -0.25
C MET A 357 -10.27 0.71 0.68
N HIS A 358 -9.06 0.68 0.14
CA HIS A 358 -7.81 0.73 0.92
C HIS A 358 -7.68 2.02 1.77
N TRP A 359 -7.59 1.86 3.10
CA TRP A 359 -7.40 2.96 4.06
C TRP A 359 -5.95 3.43 4.19
N ILE A 360 -5.01 2.54 3.92
CA ILE A 360 -3.60 2.83 3.67
C ILE A 360 -3.31 2.32 2.27
N ARG A 361 -2.99 3.22 1.36
CA ARG A 361 -2.59 2.88 -0.01
C ARG A 361 -1.08 2.93 -0.10
N MET A 362 -0.51 2.11 -0.98
CA MET A 362 0.91 2.15 -1.28
C MET A 362 1.11 2.94 -2.57
N ASP A 363 1.45 4.22 -2.46
CA ASP A 363 1.79 5.04 -3.62
C ASP A 363 3.20 4.66 -4.08
N ARG A 364 3.42 4.66 -5.40
CA ARG A 364 4.77 4.50 -5.98
C ARG A 364 5.09 5.68 -6.88
N TYR A 365 6.31 6.18 -6.83
CA TYR A 365 6.75 7.19 -7.77
C TYR A 365 8.02 6.75 -8.47
N PHE A 366 8.05 6.89 -9.79
CA PHE A 366 9.29 6.88 -10.55
C PHE A 366 9.84 8.30 -10.60
N ALA A 367 11.07 8.44 -10.13
CA ALA A 367 11.76 9.70 -10.12
C ALA A 367 13.03 9.62 -10.96
N THR A 368 13.16 10.58 -11.87
CA THR A 368 14.39 10.84 -12.61
C THR A 368 14.55 12.35 -12.68
N GLN A 369 15.80 12.80 -12.61
CA GLN A 369 16.15 14.19 -12.82
C GLN A 369 16.26 14.45 -14.33
N GLU A 370 15.65 15.53 -14.83
CA GLU A 370 15.70 15.87 -16.27
C GLU A 370 17.03 16.50 -16.66
N ARG A 371 17.60 17.31 -15.77
CA ARG A 371 18.86 18.03 -15.97
C ARG A 371 19.73 17.96 -14.73
N TYR A 372 21.01 17.71 -14.89
CA TYR A 372 21.99 17.69 -13.81
C TYR A 372 23.06 18.75 -14.03
N THR A 373 23.73 19.16 -12.96
CA THR A 373 24.93 19.99 -13.07
C THR A 373 26.13 19.05 -13.08
N ASP A 374 27.02 19.22 -14.06
CA ASP A 374 28.17 18.34 -14.26
C ASP A 374 29.32 18.76 -13.33
N PRO A 375 29.81 17.87 -12.44
CA PRO A 375 30.87 18.22 -11.50
C PRO A 375 32.18 18.64 -12.17
N ALA A 376 32.40 18.24 -13.42
CA ALA A 376 33.65 18.53 -14.13
C ALA A 376 33.73 19.97 -14.65
N ASP A 377 32.61 20.57 -15.05
CA ASP A 377 32.59 21.92 -15.63
C ASP A 377 31.57 22.89 -14.99
N GLY A 378 30.76 22.41 -14.04
CA GLY A 378 29.74 23.18 -13.32
C GLY A 378 28.56 23.61 -14.18
N LYS A 379 28.39 23.07 -15.40
CA LYS A 379 27.31 23.45 -16.31
C LYS A 379 26.13 22.51 -16.19
N GLU A 380 24.92 23.07 -16.36
CA GLU A 380 23.70 22.27 -16.41
C GLU A 380 23.60 21.55 -17.78
N LYS A 381 23.44 20.23 -17.74
CA LYS A 381 23.34 19.34 -18.90
C LYS A 381 22.07 18.49 -18.78
N GLU A 382 21.57 18.01 -19.92
CA GLU A 382 20.49 17.03 -19.92
C GLU A 382 20.97 15.69 -19.36
N THR A 383 20.17 15.09 -18.49
CA THR A 383 20.45 13.77 -17.94
C THR A 383 20.49 12.75 -19.09
N PRO A 384 21.54 11.91 -19.17
CA PRO A 384 21.67 10.93 -20.25
C PRO A 384 20.42 10.05 -20.38
N GLU A 385 20.06 9.67 -21.61
CA GLU A 385 18.86 8.86 -21.89
C GLU A 385 18.87 7.54 -21.11
N TRP A 386 20.03 6.85 -21.05
CA TRP A 386 20.17 5.60 -20.31
C TRP A 386 19.91 5.75 -18.79
N VAL A 387 20.05 6.94 -18.21
CA VAL A 387 19.69 7.22 -16.80
C VAL A 387 18.19 7.51 -16.70
N ARG A 388 17.63 8.29 -17.63
CA ARG A 388 16.19 8.61 -17.65
C ARG A 388 15.32 7.37 -17.86
N ASP A 389 15.81 6.40 -18.64
CA ASP A 389 15.15 5.11 -18.85
C ASP A 389 15.24 4.16 -17.65
N ASN A 390 16.10 4.47 -16.67
CA ASN A 390 16.28 3.75 -15.41
C ASN A 390 15.88 4.60 -14.19
N PRO A 391 14.62 5.04 -14.08
CA PRO A 391 14.20 5.90 -12.97
C PRO A 391 14.18 5.15 -11.63
N ALA A 392 14.45 5.88 -10.56
CA ALA A 392 14.36 5.34 -9.20
C ALA A 392 12.89 5.15 -8.78
N LEU A 393 12.56 3.96 -8.27
CA LEU A 393 11.27 3.68 -7.64
C LEU A 393 11.30 4.13 -6.16
N VAL A 394 10.32 4.95 -5.78
CA VAL A 394 10.11 5.44 -4.41
C VAL A 394 8.73 5.02 -3.92
N PRO A 395 8.63 4.02 -3.03
CA PRO A 395 7.37 3.67 -2.39
C PRO A 395 7.05 4.64 -1.26
N GLN A 396 5.78 5.02 -1.13
CA GLN A 396 5.28 5.84 -0.03
C GLN A 396 3.91 5.33 0.41
N PRO A 397 3.78 4.72 1.60
CA PRO A 397 2.47 4.36 2.13
C PRO A 397 1.74 5.62 2.60
N VAL A 398 0.56 5.90 2.05
CA VAL A 398 -0.26 7.06 2.41
C VAL A 398 -1.58 6.60 3.01
N ALA A 399 -1.85 7.10 4.22
CA ALA A 399 -3.11 6.90 4.95
C ALA A 399 -3.68 8.25 5.41
N CYS A 400 -4.77 8.21 6.19
CA CYS A 400 -5.22 9.40 6.91
C CYS A 400 -4.17 9.81 7.96
N VAL A 401 -3.63 11.01 7.82
CA VAL A 401 -2.55 11.55 8.67
C VAL A 401 -3.04 12.18 9.98
N GLN A 402 -4.34 12.03 10.30
CA GLN A 402 -5.01 12.64 11.47
C GLN A 402 -4.64 14.12 11.69
N CYS A 403 -4.89 14.94 10.66
CA CYS A 403 -4.63 16.38 10.68
C CYS A 403 -5.30 17.04 11.89
N GLU A 404 -4.59 17.88 12.65
CA GLU A 404 -5.19 18.70 13.72
C GLU A 404 -6.03 19.84 13.17
N SER A 405 -5.63 20.39 12.01
CA SER A 405 -6.41 21.36 11.23
C SER A 405 -7.04 20.62 10.06
N ALA A 406 -8.02 19.77 10.35
CA ALA A 406 -8.63 18.86 9.37
C ALA A 406 -9.67 19.57 8.48
N PRO A 407 -9.37 19.83 7.18
CA PRO A 407 -10.35 20.41 6.26
C PRO A 407 -11.53 19.47 5.96
N CYS A 408 -11.36 18.17 6.22
CA CYS A 408 -12.41 17.20 6.00
C CYS A 408 -13.51 17.19 7.08
N GLU A 409 -13.30 17.87 8.22
CA GLU A 409 -14.29 17.92 9.31
C GLU A 409 -15.28 19.06 9.14
N THR A 410 -14.78 20.26 8.85
CA THR A 410 -15.57 21.49 8.73
C THR A 410 -16.62 21.41 7.62
N VAL A 411 -16.41 20.55 6.64
CA VAL A 411 -17.30 20.35 5.49
C VAL A 411 -18.34 19.25 5.70
N CYS A 412 -18.37 18.59 6.86
CA CYS A 412 -19.36 17.56 7.15
C CYS A 412 -20.64 18.19 7.73
N PRO A 413 -21.77 18.23 6.99
CA PRO A 413 -22.98 18.92 7.45
C PRO A 413 -23.67 18.24 8.64
N VAL A 414 -23.36 16.97 8.90
CA VAL A 414 -24.00 16.13 9.93
C VAL A 414 -23.05 15.76 11.06
N ASN A 415 -21.87 16.38 11.10
CA ASN A 415 -20.87 16.17 12.14
C ASN A 415 -20.52 14.68 12.37
N ALA A 416 -20.38 13.94 11.26
CA ALA A 416 -19.95 12.54 11.26
C ALA A 416 -18.43 12.40 11.43
N THR A 417 -17.70 13.49 11.27
CA THR A 417 -16.23 13.56 11.39
C THR A 417 -15.87 14.66 12.35
N ILE A 418 -15.19 14.31 13.44
CA ILE A 418 -14.83 15.24 14.52
C ILE A 418 -13.44 14.91 15.05
N HIS A 419 -12.76 15.91 15.59
CA HIS A 419 -11.66 15.65 16.49
C HIS A 419 -12.14 15.05 17.80
N THR A 420 -11.33 14.11 18.29
CA THR A 420 -11.40 13.60 19.66
C THR A 420 -10.28 14.23 20.49
N GLU A 421 -10.43 14.24 21.80
CA GLU A 421 -9.50 14.90 22.73
C GLU A 421 -8.08 14.31 22.68
N ASP A 422 -7.95 13.02 22.32
CA ASP A 422 -6.69 12.29 22.12
C ASP A 422 -6.01 12.59 20.76
N GLY A 423 -6.62 13.49 19.97
CA GLY A 423 -6.10 13.98 18.71
C GLY A 423 -6.35 13.07 17.51
N LEU A 424 -7.29 12.12 17.61
CA LEU A 424 -7.75 11.38 16.43
C LEU A 424 -8.83 12.18 15.70
N ASN A 425 -8.78 12.17 14.37
CA ASN A 425 -9.93 12.53 13.55
C ASN A 425 -10.89 11.32 13.58
N ALA A 426 -11.93 11.35 14.41
CA ALA A 426 -12.88 10.26 14.51
C ALA A 426 -13.86 10.26 13.32
N MET A 427 -14.27 9.07 12.90
CA MET A 427 -15.31 8.86 11.89
C MET A 427 -16.47 8.08 12.52
N ALA A 428 -17.58 8.75 12.76
CA ALA A 428 -18.81 8.11 13.22
C ALA A 428 -19.61 7.60 12.00
N TYR A 429 -19.43 6.31 11.68
CA TYR A 429 -20.01 5.70 10.48
C TYR A 429 -21.54 5.83 10.40
N ASN A 430 -22.24 5.72 11.53
CA ASN A 430 -23.70 5.80 11.63
C ASN A 430 -24.29 7.20 11.43
N ARG A 431 -23.48 8.26 11.57
CA ARG A 431 -23.90 9.65 11.29
C ARG A 431 -23.72 10.03 9.83
N CYS A 432 -22.89 9.29 9.08
CA CYS A 432 -22.55 9.65 7.73
C CYS A 432 -23.74 9.48 6.78
N ILE A 433 -24.16 10.57 6.14
CA ILE A 433 -25.22 10.56 5.11
C ILE A 433 -24.66 10.45 3.68
N GLY A 434 -23.35 10.27 3.53
CA GLY A 434 -22.73 9.99 2.23
C GLY A 434 -22.61 11.15 1.25
N THR A 435 -22.51 12.40 1.72
CA THR A 435 -22.35 13.58 0.85
C THR A 435 -20.99 13.66 0.13
N ARG A 436 -19.99 12.91 0.57
CA ARG A 436 -18.62 12.81 0.01
C ARG A 436 -17.76 14.10 0.02
N TYR A 437 -18.27 15.24 0.48
CA TYR A 437 -17.50 16.48 0.58
C TYR A 437 -16.21 16.35 1.42
N CYS A 438 -16.21 15.51 2.45
CA CYS A 438 -15.02 15.24 3.25
C CYS A 438 -13.89 14.57 2.44
N ALA A 439 -14.20 13.78 1.41
CA ALA A 439 -13.21 13.21 0.49
C ALA A 439 -12.64 14.27 -0.46
N ASN A 440 -13.50 15.16 -0.95
CA ASN A 440 -13.09 16.26 -1.83
C ASN A 440 -12.09 17.19 -1.14
N ASN A 441 -12.35 17.56 0.11
CA ASN A 441 -11.53 18.47 0.90
C ASN A 441 -10.30 17.83 1.55
N CYS A 442 -10.18 16.50 1.54
CA CYS A 442 -8.97 15.85 2.04
C CYS A 442 -7.84 16.00 1.00
N PRO A 443 -6.74 16.73 1.29
CA PRO A 443 -5.66 16.94 0.32
C PRO A 443 -4.96 15.62 -0.05
N TYR A 444 -4.96 14.67 0.89
CA TYR A 444 -4.35 13.36 0.73
C TYR A 444 -5.26 12.32 0.07
N LYS A 445 -6.53 12.66 -0.23
CA LYS A 445 -7.56 11.71 -0.72
C LYS A 445 -7.60 10.40 0.08
N ALA A 446 -7.44 10.49 1.40
CA ALA A 446 -7.31 9.34 2.30
C ALA A 446 -8.66 8.82 2.84
N ARG A 447 -9.78 9.38 2.37
CA ARG A 447 -11.14 8.95 2.75
C ARG A 447 -11.76 8.17 1.59
N ARG A 448 -12.22 6.95 1.86
CA ARG A 448 -12.83 6.03 0.88
C ARG A 448 -14.33 5.99 1.05
N PHE A 449 -15.09 6.00 -0.04
CA PHE A 449 -16.55 5.98 0.02
C PHE A 449 -17.06 4.59 -0.29
N ASN A 450 -17.95 4.08 0.56
CA ASN A 450 -18.57 2.79 0.34
C ASN A 450 -19.72 2.93 -0.68
N TYR A 451 -19.45 2.69 -1.96
CA TYR A 451 -20.43 2.86 -3.04
C TYR A 451 -21.59 1.88 -2.96
N PHE A 452 -21.30 0.62 -2.63
CA PHE A 452 -22.27 -0.47 -2.59
C PHE A 452 -22.22 -1.18 -1.25
N ASP A 453 -23.19 -2.07 -0.98
CA ASP A 453 -23.14 -2.86 0.26
C ASP A 453 -22.32 -4.13 0.04
N TYR A 454 -20.99 -3.97 -0.02
CA TYR A 454 -20.03 -5.06 -0.21
C TYR A 454 -20.03 -6.08 0.94
N ASN A 455 -20.70 -5.79 2.06
CA ASN A 455 -20.70 -6.65 3.24
C ASN A 455 -21.92 -7.57 3.33
N LYS A 456 -23.07 -7.12 2.80
CA LYS A 456 -24.30 -7.92 2.70
C LYS A 456 -24.45 -8.65 1.37
N ARG A 457 -23.72 -8.22 0.34
CA ARG A 457 -23.66 -8.89 -0.96
C ARG A 457 -22.24 -9.40 -1.17
N ASN A 458 -22.12 -10.58 -1.76
CA ASN A 458 -20.81 -11.11 -2.12
C ASN A 458 -20.26 -10.33 -3.33
N PRO A 459 -19.23 -9.48 -3.15
CA PRO A 459 -18.67 -8.65 -4.22
C PRO A 459 -17.93 -9.47 -5.30
N LEU A 460 -17.72 -10.76 -5.04
CA LEU A 460 -17.02 -11.71 -5.90
C LEU A 460 -17.95 -12.37 -6.93
N ILE A 461 -19.27 -12.24 -6.73
CA ILE A 461 -20.25 -12.69 -7.72
C ILE A 461 -20.38 -11.59 -8.77
N SER A 462 -20.21 -11.96 -10.05
CA SER A 462 -20.29 -11.04 -11.17
C SER A 462 -21.60 -10.26 -11.14
N HIS A 463 -21.51 -8.92 -11.29
CA HIS A 463 -22.62 -7.98 -11.30
C HIS A 463 -23.54 -7.99 -10.04
N ASN A 464 -23.08 -8.54 -8.91
CA ASN A 464 -23.85 -8.58 -7.66
C ASN A 464 -23.76 -7.28 -6.83
N LEU A 465 -24.07 -6.14 -7.46
CA LEU A 465 -24.05 -4.84 -6.81
C LEU A 465 -25.45 -4.44 -6.33
N TYR A 466 -25.54 -3.74 -5.20
CA TYR A 466 -26.82 -3.18 -4.73
C TYR A 466 -27.25 -2.03 -5.65
N LYS A 467 -28.14 -2.31 -6.60
CA LYS A 467 -28.70 -1.31 -7.54
C LYS A 467 -29.96 -0.59 -7.03
N GLY A 468 -30.47 -0.94 -5.86
CA GLY A 468 -31.71 -0.38 -5.30
C GLY A 468 -32.62 -1.43 -4.68
N PRO A 469 -33.75 -1.02 -4.06
CA PRO A 469 -34.74 -1.94 -3.50
C PRO A 469 -35.40 -2.84 -4.57
N PHE A 470 -35.43 -2.40 -5.83
CA PHE A 470 -36.00 -3.13 -6.97
C PHE A 470 -34.96 -3.93 -7.78
N GLY A 471 -33.68 -3.92 -7.38
CA GLY A 471 -32.66 -4.71 -8.07
C GLY A 471 -32.74 -6.19 -7.71
N GLU A 472 -32.39 -7.07 -8.66
CA GLU A 472 -32.29 -8.51 -8.39
C GLU A 472 -31.35 -8.79 -7.20
N LYS A 473 -31.79 -9.68 -6.32
CA LYS A 473 -31.04 -10.09 -5.13
C LYS A 473 -30.29 -11.37 -5.48
N GLN A 474 -29.01 -11.26 -5.78
CA GLN A 474 -28.09 -12.40 -5.71
C GLN A 474 -27.50 -12.43 -4.30
N VAL A 475 -27.89 -13.43 -3.51
CA VAL A 475 -27.48 -13.52 -2.10
C VAL A 475 -26.38 -14.57 -1.99
N GLY A 476 -25.21 -14.13 -1.54
CA GLY A 476 -24.16 -14.99 -0.99
C GLY A 476 -23.73 -14.40 0.34
N GLU A 477 -23.48 -15.24 1.34
CA GLU A 477 -22.99 -14.77 2.64
C GLU A 477 -21.50 -14.45 2.55
N ALA A 478 -21.13 -13.20 2.82
CA ALA A 478 -19.73 -12.85 3.03
C ALA A 478 -19.20 -13.57 4.29
N PRO A 479 -17.94 -14.06 4.29
CA PRO A 479 -17.36 -14.71 5.46
C PRO A 479 -17.43 -13.82 6.71
N HIS A 480 -18.28 -14.19 7.67
CA HIS A 480 -18.53 -13.36 8.86
C HIS A 480 -17.51 -13.64 9.98
N LEU A 481 -16.97 -14.85 10.06
CA LEU A 481 -15.98 -15.25 11.08
C LEU A 481 -14.61 -14.59 10.92
N GLN A 482 -14.28 -14.11 9.72
CA GLN A 482 -13.03 -13.39 9.47
C GLN A 482 -13.06 -11.94 10.01
N ARG A 483 -14.25 -11.43 10.36
CA ARG A 483 -14.43 -10.03 10.74
C ARG A 483 -14.04 -9.82 12.20
N ASN A 484 -13.30 -8.74 12.45
CA ASN A 484 -13.00 -8.26 13.79
C ASN A 484 -14.30 -7.81 14.48
N PRO A 485 -14.73 -8.43 15.59
CA PRO A 485 -15.97 -8.09 16.28
C PRO A 485 -15.93 -6.69 16.92
N ASN A 486 -14.73 -6.14 17.15
CA ASN A 486 -14.54 -4.83 17.78
C ASN A 486 -14.58 -3.66 16.78
N VAL A 487 -14.77 -3.93 15.49
CA VAL A 487 -14.82 -2.90 14.44
C VAL A 487 -16.16 -2.97 13.71
N THR A 488 -16.84 -1.84 13.63
CA THR A 488 -18.11 -1.72 12.90
C THR A 488 -17.93 -2.16 11.45
N VAL A 489 -18.82 -3.04 10.97
CA VAL A 489 -18.97 -3.37 9.55
C VAL A 489 -19.82 -2.29 8.90
N ARG A 490 -19.30 -1.62 7.87
CA ARG A 490 -19.95 -0.46 7.28
C ARG A 490 -20.95 -0.90 6.21
N MET A 491 -22.05 -0.16 6.13
CA MET A 491 -23.03 -0.26 5.05
C MET A 491 -22.66 0.66 3.88
N ARG A 492 -23.38 0.53 2.76
CA ARG A 492 -23.30 1.47 1.63
C ARG A 492 -23.54 2.91 2.07
N GLY A 493 -23.00 3.86 1.32
CA GLY A 493 -23.26 5.28 1.52
C GLY A 493 -22.42 5.94 2.61
N VAL A 494 -21.44 5.24 3.18
CA VAL A 494 -20.65 5.71 4.33
C VAL A 494 -19.21 5.97 3.91
N MET A 495 -18.62 7.03 4.45
CA MET A 495 -17.20 7.33 4.31
C MET A 495 -16.36 6.55 5.32
N GLU A 496 -15.19 6.13 4.89
CA GLU A 496 -14.23 5.39 5.70
C GLU A 496 -12.83 5.98 5.57
N LYS A 497 -11.98 5.71 6.55
CA LYS A 497 -10.59 6.18 6.57
C LYS A 497 -9.80 5.43 7.64
N CYS A 498 -8.47 5.52 7.58
CA CYS A 498 -7.62 5.11 8.70
C CYS A 498 -8.01 5.85 9.99
N THR A 499 -8.18 5.08 11.07
CA THR A 499 -8.57 5.56 12.42
C THR A 499 -7.44 5.37 13.44
N TYR A 500 -6.20 5.09 12.99
CA TYR A 500 -5.11 4.59 13.84
C TYR A 500 -5.50 3.37 14.68
N CYS A 501 -6.33 2.48 14.09
CA CYS A 501 -6.84 1.28 14.76
C CYS A 501 -7.45 1.62 16.13
N VAL A 502 -8.40 2.56 16.15
CA VAL A 502 -9.06 3.06 17.37
C VAL A 502 -9.54 1.96 18.32
N GLN A 503 -9.97 0.81 17.78
CA GLN A 503 -10.33 -0.38 18.55
C GLN A 503 -9.18 -0.90 19.42
N ARG A 504 -7.95 -0.95 18.90
CA ARG A 504 -6.75 -1.37 19.65
C ARG A 504 -6.38 -0.32 20.71
N LEU A 505 -6.55 0.97 20.37
CA LEU A 505 -6.31 2.07 21.31
C LEU A 505 -7.30 2.01 22.48
N LYS A 506 -8.60 1.92 22.20
CA LYS A 506 -9.63 1.87 23.25
C LYS A 506 -9.55 0.59 24.07
N ASP A 507 -9.25 -0.56 23.47
CA ASP A 507 -9.00 -1.81 24.22
C ASP A 507 -7.80 -1.65 25.18
N SER A 508 -6.72 -1.01 24.73
CA SER A 508 -5.54 -0.76 25.58
C SER A 508 -5.85 0.20 26.74
N VAL A 509 -6.61 1.27 26.48
CA VAL A 509 -7.09 2.18 27.54
C VAL A 509 -7.98 1.42 28.55
N ILE A 510 -8.88 0.55 28.06
CA ILE A 510 -9.77 -0.25 28.92
C ILE A 510 -8.97 -1.25 29.75
N ARG A 511 -7.98 -1.94 29.16
CA ARG A 511 -7.09 -2.87 29.87
C ARG A 511 -6.31 -2.17 30.98
N GLN A 512 -5.77 -0.98 30.70
CA GLN A 512 -5.06 -0.19 31.70
C GLN A 512 -5.96 0.18 32.89
N LYS A 513 -7.18 0.66 32.60
CA LYS A 513 -8.20 0.96 33.63
C LYS A 513 -8.59 -0.28 34.45
N ARG A 514 -8.68 -1.45 33.82
CA ARG A 514 -9.00 -2.72 34.49
C ARG A 514 -7.85 -3.22 35.37
N GLY A 515 -6.61 -3.10 34.91
CA GLY A 515 -5.42 -3.47 35.69
C GLY A 515 -5.36 -2.71 37.01
N GLN A 516 -5.59 -1.40 36.95
CA GLN A 516 -5.70 -0.56 38.15
C GLN A 516 -6.79 -1.04 39.11
N LYS A 517 -7.97 -1.40 38.59
CA LYS A 517 -9.05 -1.95 39.43
C LYS A 517 -8.65 -3.28 40.08
N GLN A 518 -7.90 -4.14 39.38
CA GLN A 518 -7.42 -5.39 39.93
C GLN A 518 -6.37 -5.16 41.02
N GLU A 519 -5.46 -4.20 40.83
CA GLU A 519 -4.50 -3.79 41.87
C GLU A 519 -5.22 -3.28 43.13
N ALA A 520 -6.29 -2.49 42.96
CA ALA A 520 -7.14 -2.05 44.07
C ALA A 520 -7.67 -3.23 44.89
N LEU A 521 -8.24 -4.24 44.18
CA LEU A 521 -8.83 -5.42 44.78
C LEU A 521 -7.80 -6.28 45.51
N VAL A 522 -6.62 -6.48 44.93
CA VAL A 522 -5.54 -7.29 45.52
C VAL A 522 -4.93 -6.58 46.73
N ALA A 523 -4.78 -5.25 46.69
CA ALA A 523 -4.26 -4.47 47.80
C ALA A 523 -5.23 -4.34 48.98
N GLY A 524 -6.49 -4.78 48.84
CA GLY A 524 -7.52 -4.67 49.87
C GLY A 524 -7.96 -3.23 50.17
N LYS A 525 -7.62 -2.26 49.30
CA LYS A 525 -7.99 -0.85 49.45
C LYS A 525 -9.31 -0.59 48.75
N ALA A 526 -10.16 0.26 49.33
CA ALA A 526 -11.36 0.72 48.64
C ALA A 526 -10.97 1.53 47.39
N SER A 527 -11.77 1.43 46.33
CA SER A 527 -11.53 2.15 45.06
C SER A 527 -11.43 3.68 45.25
N THR A 528 -12.04 4.22 46.31
CA THR A 528 -11.99 5.63 46.72
C THR A 528 -10.65 6.05 47.30
N ASP A 529 -9.90 5.11 47.87
CA ASP A 529 -8.64 5.36 48.58
C ASP A 529 -7.43 5.19 47.65
N MET A 530 -7.66 4.76 46.41
CA MET A 530 -6.64 4.75 45.37
C MET A 530 -6.48 6.13 44.75
N THR A 531 -5.26 6.67 44.85
CA THR A 531 -4.85 7.84 44.08
C THR A 531 -4.71 7.45 42.60
N VAL A 532 -5.75 7.74 41.82
CA VAL A 532 -5.69 7.66 40.35
C VAL A 532 -4.80 8.80 39.86
N ASN A 533 -3.57 8.49 39.48
CA ASN A 533 -2.67 9.46 38.87
C ASN A 533 -2.58 9.23 37.35
N GLU A 534 -2.12 10.26 36.64
CA GLU A 534 -1.93 10.20 35.18
C GLU A 534 -1.01 9.05 34.77
N HIS A 535 0.00 8.73 35.58
CA HIS A 535 0.94 7.64 35.32
C HIS A 535 0.28 6.24 35.37
N THR A 536 -0.73 6.03 36.22
CA THR A 536 -1.49 4.76 36.31
C THR A 536 -2.45 4.55 35.14
N LEU A 537 -3.05 5.62 34.61
CA LEU A 537 -4.02 5.54 33.51
C LEU A 537 -3.38 5.63 32.12
N ARG A 538 -2.14 6.11 32.06
CA ARG A 538 -1.37 6.19 30.84
C ARG A 538 -0.98 4.80 30.37
N ILE A 539 -1.05 4.62 29.06
CA ILE A 539 -0.66 3.35 28.44
C ILE A 539 0.88 3.30 28.46
N PRO A 540 1.49 2.14 28.79
CA PRO A 540 2.93 1.98 28.71
C PRO A 540 3.50 2.38 27.35
N VAL A 541 4.70 2.98 27.39
CA VAL A 541 5.37 3.51 26.20
C VAL A 541 5.53 2.42 25.14
N ASP A 542 5.14 2.75 23.91
CA ASP A 542 5.23 1.88 22.72
C ASP A 542 4.58 0.49 22.86
N SER A 543 3.68 0.28 23.84
CA SER A 543 3.05 -1.03 24.06
C SER A 543 1.87 -1.31 23.12
N VAL A 544 1.25 -0.27 22.56
CA VAL A 544 0.13 -0.40 21.62
C VAL A 544 0.65 -0.34 20.20
N LYS A 545 0.43 -1.42 19.44
CA LYS A 545 0.78 -1.50 18.03
C LYS A 545 -0.46 -1.45 17.16
N VAL A 546 -0.49 -0.52 16.22
CA VAL A 546 -1.49 -0.49 15.14
C VAL A 546 -1.23 -1.62 14.14
N ALA A 547 -2.24 -2.08 13.42
CA ALA A 547 -2.10 -3.25 12.53
C ALA A 547 -1.04 -3.05 11.43
N CYS A 548 -0.94 -1.84 10.86
CA CYS A 548 0.05 -1.54 9.83
C CYS A 548 1.49 -1.54 10.37
N GLN A 549 1.71 -1.17 11.64
CA GLN A 549 3.00 -1.24 12.30
C GLN A 549 3.38 -2.69 12.60
N ASP A 550 2.45 -3.46 13.14
CA ASP A 550 2.69 -4.84 13.58
C ASP A 550 3.02 -5.78 12.40
N ALA A 551 2.38 -5.55 11.25
CA ALA A 551 2.64 -6.32 10.03
C ALA A 551 3.84 -5.82 9.20
N CYS A 552 4.45 -4.69 9.57
CA CYS A 552 5.58 -4.14 8.82
C CYS A 552 6.88 -4.89 9.17
N SER A 553 7.28 -5.84 8.33
CA SER A 553 8.51 -6.63 8.52
C SER A 553 9.77 -5.76 8.58
N ALA A 554 9.79 -4.63 7.87
CA ALA A 554 10.91 -3.70 7.86
C ALA A 554 10.94 -2.75 9.07
N GLY A 555 9.91 -2.76 9.94
CA GLY A 555 9.82 -1.81 11.06
C GLY A 555 9.68 -0.34 10.65
N ALA A 556 9.24 -0.07 9.41
CA ALA A 556 9.19 1.28 8.86
C ALA A 556 8.13 2.18 9.52
N ILE A 557 7.02 1.61 10.02
CA ILE A 557 5.94 2.37 10.66
C ILE A 557 6.14 2.32 12.18
N THR A 558 6.23 3.48 12.81
CA THR A 558 6.26 3.62 14.28
C THR A 558 5.06 4.42 14.74
N PHE A 559 4.42 3.97 15.79
CA PHE A 559 3.22 4.59 16.36
C PHE A 559 3.37 4.67 17.87
N GLY A 560 2.88 5.76 18.47
CA GLY A 560 3.01 5.98 19.90
C GLY A 560 2.29 7.23 20.38
N ASN A 561 2.52 7.56 21.65
CA ASN A 561 1.96 8.73 22.31
C ASN A 561 2.98 9.88 22.29
N LEU A 562 2.61 11.01 21.68
CA LEU A 562 3.43 12.22 21.57
C LEU A 562 3.84 12.77 22.94
N LEU A 563 3.01 12.57 23.96
CA LEU A 563 3.32 13.04 25.31
C LEU A 563 4.46 12.27 25.97
N ASP A 564 4.87 11.09 25.45
CA ASP A 564 5.92 10.26 26.07
C ASP A 564 7.32 10.83 25.87
N GLY A 565 7.47 11.89 25.05
CA GLY A 565 8.74 12.50 24.72
C GLY A 565 9.71 11.46 24.10
N ASP A 566 11.01 11.66 24.29
CA ASP A 566 12.04 10.80 23.69
C ASP A 566 12.03 9.34 24.20
N LYS A 567 11.18 8.99 25.17
CA LYS A 567 10.98 7.58 25.57
C LYS A 567 10.31 6.79 24.46
N SER A 568 9.41 7.41 23.67
CA SER A 568 8.77 6.75 22.54
C SER A 568 9.69 6.73 21.33
N VAL A 569 9.80 5.58 20.67
CA VAL A 569 10.49 5.45 19.36
C VAL A 569 9.89 6.41 18.34
N MET A 570 8.56 6.56 18.32
CA MET A 570 7.86 7.40 17.35
C MET A 570 8.24 8.88 17.50
N VAL A 571 8.34 9.40 18.74
CA VAL A 571 8.73 10.79 19.00
C VAL A 571 10.19 11.02 18.63
N ARG A 572 11.09 10.11 18.98
CA ARG A 572 12.50 10.18 18.55
C ARG A 572 12.63 10.23 17.04
N SER A 573 11.85 9.42 16.32
CA SER A 573 11.81 9.47 14.85
C SER A 573 11.39 10.86 14.35
N LYS A 574 10.38 11.49 14.94
CA LYS A 574 9.94 12.85 14.56
C LYS A 574 10.99 13.93 14.80
N HIS A 575 11.93 13.72 15.73
CA HIS A 575 13.02 14.65 16.03
C HIS A 575 14.25 14.48 15.11
N ILE A 576 14.29 13.45 14.26
CA ILE A 576 15.39 13.26 13.30
C ILE A 576 15.32 14.36 12.23
N GLU A 577 16.48 14.94 11.85
CA GLU A 577 16.59 16.05 10.90
C GLU A 577 15.88 15.79 9.55
N ARG A 578 15.84 14.53 9.10
CA ARG A 578 15.17 14.12 7.86
C ARG A 578 13.65 13.94 7.97
N ASN A 579 13.05 14.29 9.10
CA ASN A 579 11.60 14.22 9.28
C ASN A 579 10.91 15.38 8.52
N TYR A 580 9.80 15.06 7.87
CA TYR A 580 8.97 16.05 7.20
C TYR A 580 7.48 15.70 7.26
N ASP A 581 6.66 16.73 7.15
CA ASP A 581 5.22 16.62 7.05
C ASP A 581 4.78 16.65 5.58
N LEU A 582 3.89 15.74 5.20
CA LEU A 582 3.40 15.67 3.83
C LEU A 582 2.48 16.86 3.55
N LEU A 583 2.80 17.64 2.51
CA LEU A 583 2.06 18.86 2.10
C LEU A 583 1.99 19.91 3.23
N GLN A 584 3.13 20.19 3.87
CA GLN A 584 3.19 21.10 5.00
C GLN A 584 2.63 22.48 4.67
N TYR A 585 2.87 23.00 3.47
CA TYR A 585 2.41 24.29 2.95
C TYR A 585 0.88 24.51 2.98
N ILE A 586 0.09 23.45 3.12
CA ILE A 586 -1.37 23.56 3.26
C ILE A 586 -1.77 23.95 4.69
N GLY A 587 -0.92 23.67 5.68
CA GLY A 587 -1.19 24.02 7.08
C GLY A 587 -2.15 23.07 7.80
N THR A 588 -2.26 21.81 7.36
CA THR A 588 -3.15 20.80 7.96
C THR A 588 -2.68 20.29 9.33
N ARG A 589 -1.40 20.51 9.69
CA ARG A 589 -0.77 20.02 10.95
C ARG A 589 -0.97 18.50 11.14
N PRO A 590 -0.33 17.66 10.31
CA PRO A 590 -0.53 16.22 10.34
C PRO A 590 0.14 15.58 11.56
N ARG A 591 -0.45 14.51 12.09
CA ARG A 591 0.13 13.68 13.17
C ARG A 591 0.96 12.51 12.64
N THR A 592 0.73 12.09 11.40
CA THR A 592 1.67 11.25 10.66
C THR A 592 2.72 12.12 9.97
N SER A 593 3.99 11.86 10.23
CA SER A 593 5.12 12.42 9.49
C SER A 593 5.93 11.31 8.81
N TYR A 594 6.83 11.70 7.92
CA TYR A 594 7.67 10.78 7.15
C TYR A 594 9.14 11.11 7.37
N LEU A 595 10.00 10.09 7.38
CA LEU A 595 11.44 10.27 7.26
C LEU A 595 11.82 10.16 5.79
N ALA A 596 12.55 11.15 5.28
CA ALA A 596 13.07 11.09 3.93
C ALA A 596 14.01 9.89 3.74
N ARG A 597 13.99 9.34 2.54
CA ARG A 597 14.80 8.19 2.18
C ARG A 597 16.25 8.63 1.94
N VAL A 598 17.18 7.97 2.63
CA VAL A 598 18.62 8.23 2.45
C VAL A 598 19.18 7.20 1.49
N LYS A 599 19.80 7.66 0.41
CA LYS A 599 20.51 6.82 -0.55
C LYS A 599 22.01 6.92 -0.34
N ASN A 600 22.69 5.77 -0.39
CA ASN A 600 24.14 5.69 -0.27
C ASN A 600 24.76 5.13 -1.57
N PRO A 601 24.82 5.92 -2.65
CA PRO A 601 25.41 5.46 -3.91
C PRO A 601 26.92 5.23 -3.79
N ASN A 602 27.41 4.24 -4.54
CA ASN A 602 28.86 3.99 -4.64
C ASN A 602 29.47 4.96 -5.66
N PRO A 603 30.44 5.82 -5.29
CA PRO A 603 31.05 6.79 -6.20
C PRO A 603 31.71 6.19 -7.44
N ALA A 604 32.06 4.90 -7.42
CA ALA A 604 32.65 4.21 -8.56
C ALA A 604 31.62 3.84 -9.65
N MET A 605 30.32 3.93 -9.35
CA MET A 605 29.26 3.61 -10.30
C MET A 605 28.98 4.78 -11.24
N PRO A 606 28.75 4.53 -12.55
CA PRO A 606 28.55 5.59 -13.54
C PRO A 606 27.28 6.43 -13.30
N ASP A 607 26.28 5.86 -12.60
CA ASP A 607 25.02 6.51 -12.28
C ASP A 607 25.00 7.19 -10.89
N ALA A 608 26.09 7.09 -10.12
CA ALA A 608 26.15 7.53 -8.73
C ALA A 608 25.71 8.98 -8.52
N LEU A 609 26.05 9.86 -9.47
CA LEU A 609 25.71 11.28 -9.46
C LEU A 609 24.21 11.57 -9.55
N PHE A 610 23.40 10.61 -10.01
CA PHE A 610 21.95 10.76 -10.21
C PHE A 610 21.10 10.11 -9.11
N VAL A 611 21.70 9.25 -8.28
CA VAL A 611 20.99 8.47 -7.27
C VAL A 611 20.68 9.31 -6.03
N GLY A 612 19.42 9.24 -5.56
CA GLY A 612 18.97 9.94 -4.35
C GLY A 612 18.71 11.44 -4.56
N LYS A 613 18.65 11.88 -5.83
CA LYS A 613 18.40 13.28 -6.20
C LYS A 613 16.97 13.53 -6.73
N ALA A 614 16.12 12.52 -6.64
CA ALA A 614 14.73 12.51 -7.09
C ALA A 614 13.96 13.80 -6.77
N THR A 615 14.00 14.25 -5.51
CA THR A 615 13.27 15.44 -5.01
C THR A 615 14.17 16.60 -4.62
N VAL A 616 15.50 16.41 -4.62
CA VAL A 616 16.47 17.38 -4.06
C VAL A 616 16.48 18.69 -4.85
N HIS A 617 16.24 18.62 -6.16
CA HIS A 617 16.21 19.78 -7.07
C HIS A 617 14.81 20.25 -7.44
N MET A 618 13.76 19.67 -6.83
CA MET A 618 12.42 20.24 -6.95
C MET A 618 12.38 21.47 -6.05
N ALA A 619 12.62 22.65 -6.62
CA ALA A 619 12.39 23.93 -5.95
C ALA A 619 10.94 24.35 -6.18
#